data_AF-A0AA39IRT0-F1
#
_entry.id   AF-A0AA39IRT0-F1
#
_cell.length_a   1.000
_cell.length_b   1.000
_cell.length_c   1.000
_cell.angle_alpha   90.00
_cell.angle_beta   90.00
_cell.angle_gamma   90.00
#
_symmetry.space_group_name_H-M   'P 1'
#
loop_
_entity.id
_entity.type
_entity.pdbx_description
1 polymer ?
#
loop_
_entity_poly.entity_id
_entity_poly.type
_entity_poly.pdbx_seq_one_letter_code
_entity_poly.pdbx_strand_id
1 'polypeptide(L)'
;MMLVSLLVLTAPAFADNETFFFSQHFSSIVKPCIDLNEFVCNVQENPKENLFATQRKHSMDFLVNDFFLNSVDPILLQLKKIVAERVVKRDGFQQGQKLGKEAALGKIDYPTVVYTKDNKNLLLRFDEEGDNDDRGSCIYSDCIPLFRGIVTGFYNTLYPESNQTNLPLSPAIFYERYNHTNYLPTLNNAVIEKEFLQEVHDSKAPYFYMIWARDVIEKKTFPLEMIDKLKKIFGDIKQEIIYMLEECYWLSEVEKKEAIDYMNGGFTAVTGFPDLFYNASELEKAIGFMEATFGNIVKKWDKERKPCDATCEIKRLNEALLLAARIHRDQHRYATTTASTWATTRIITPAFIHIYKDPYPLGFIYGSIGVTIAHELFHSLGLLRKPFREHFSFHNATGIKNATQCYEDYYSSFALLEATEGDTTVLRPDGRNKLEEGFADVEGARIAFRALQRLLEKKSARSKRSSIRRLRFNLFDDFAWFFVGLASKFCSAELSFADEKYQLLEYRHPRNAIRANAVVKQMTAFTDIFHCLPDDPMHATKNICIVYPATPIH
;
A
#
# COMPACT_ATOMS: atom_id res chain seq x y z
N MET A 1 30.02 67.09 14.44
CA MET A 1 28.74 67.02 15.17
C MET A 1 27.64 67.41 14.19
N MET A 2 27.09 66.45 13.46
CA MET A 2 25.93 66.62 12.58
C MET A 2 25.38 65.24 12.24
N LEU A 3 24.09 65.03 12.52
CA LEU A 3 23.35 63.80 12.22
C LEU A 3 23.32 63.55 10.71
N VAL A 4 23.59 62.30 10.30
CA VAL A 4 23.18 61.78 8.99
C VAL A 4 22.22 60.63 9.24
N SER A 5 20.95 60.87 8.92
CA SER A 5 19.88 59.89 8.91
C SER A 5 20.20 58.79 7.89
N LEU A 6 20.47 57.57 8.36
CA LEU A 6 20.58 56.40 7.51
C LEU A 6 19.16 55.88 7.23
N LEU A 7 18.70 56.03 5.98
CA LEU A 7 17.53 55.32 5.47
C LEU A 7 17.81 53.81 5.56
N VAL A 8 17.11 53.12 6.47
CA VAL A 8 16.99 51.66 6.41
C VAL A 8 15.90 51.33 5.41
N LEU A 9 16.31 50.99 4.18
CA LEU A 9 15.44 50.29 3.23
C LEU A 9 15.19 48.89 3.79
N THR A 10 14.05 48.68 4.44
CA THR A 10 13.57 47.33 4.73
C THR A 10 13.21 46.67 3.41
N ALA A 11 14.04 45.73 2.97
CA ALA A 11 13.68 44.79 1.93
C ALA A 11 12.37 44.10 2.32
N PRO A 12 11.35 44.03 1.45
CA PRO A 12 10.17 43.26 1.74
C PRO A 12 10.61 41.80 1.84
N ALA A 13 10.39 41.19 3.00
CA ALA A 13 10.40 39.74 3.13
C ALA A 13 9.37 39.20 2.14
N PHE A 14 9.83 38.66 1.02
CA PHE A 14 9.01 37.79 0.19
C PHE A 14 8.67 36.60 1.07
N ALA A 15 7.45 36.60 1.62
CA ALA A 15 6.86 35.35 2.07
C ALA A 15 6.76 34.49 0.81
N ASP A 16 7.53 33.41 0.75
CA ASP A 16 7.34 32.37 -0.25
C ASP A 16 5.86 31.98 -0.23
N ASN A 17 5.12 32.43 -1.23
CA ASN A 17 3.76 31.99 -1.48
C ASN A 17 3.92 30.52 -1.89
N GLU A 18 3.83 29.60 -0.93
CA GLU A 18 3.90 28.16 -1.17
C GLU A 18 2.81 27.76 -2.18
N THR A 19 3.20 27.67 -3.45
CA THR A 19 2.32 27.20 -4.53
C THR A 19 2.25 25.69 -4.45
N PHE A 20 1.06 25.16 -4.20
CA PHE A 20 0.80 23.73 -4.30
C PHE A 20 0.75 23.29 -5.77
N PHE A 21 1.44 22.20 -6.10
CA PHE A 21 1.42 21.60 -7.44
C PHE A 21 0.46 20.40 -7.47
N PHE A 22 -0.64 20.54 -8.21
CA PHE A 22 -1.53 19.43 -8.54
C PHE A 22 -1.20 18.93 -9.94
N SER A 23 -0.63 17.72 -10.04
CA SER A 23 -0.21 17.13 -11.30
C SER A 23 -1.34 16.64 -12.20
N GLN A 24 -2.54 16.46 -11.64
CA GLN A 24 -3.68 15.98 -12.41
C GLN A 24 -4.38 17.14 -13.12
N HIS A 25 -4.76 16.89 -14.37
CA HIS A 25 -5.64 17.74 -15.14
C HIS A 25 -7.09 17.35 -14.90
N PHE A 26 -7.94 18.35 -14.67
CA PHE A 26 -9.37 18.14 -14.73
C PHE A 26 -9.80 17.89 -16.18
N SER A 27 -10.77 16.99 -16.37
CA SER A 27 -11.26 16.68 -17.70
C SER A 27 -11.79 17.94 -18.41
N SER A 28 -11.40 18.10 -19.66
CA SER A 28 -11.88 19.14 -20.56
C SER A 28 -13.25 18.84 -21.17
N ILE A 29 -13.71 17.58 -21.09
CA ILE A 29 -14.94 17.11 -21.72
C ILE A 29 -16.03 16.69 -20.73
N VAL A 30 -15.66 16.19 -19.55
CA VAL A 30 -16.62 15.77 -18.52
C VAL A 30 -16.71 16.83 -17.44
N LYS A 31 -17.93 17.23 -17.07
CA LYS A 31 -18.16 18.19 -15.99
C LYS A 31 -18.39 17.47 -14.64
N PRO A 32 -18.10 18.12 -13.49
CA PRO A 32 -18.30 17.52 -12.17
C PRO A 32 -19.71 16.99 -11.92
N CYS A 33 -20.74 17.68 -12.44
CA CYS A 33 -22.14 17.28 -12.27
C CYS A 33 -22.55 16.08 -13.13
N ILE A 34 -21.75 15.71 -14.14
CA ILE A 34 -21.97 14.52 -14.98
C ILE A 34 -21.31 13.30 -14.33
N ASP A 35 -20.02 13.39 -14.03
CA ASP A 35 -19.26 12.35 -13.34
C ASP A 35 -18.06 13.00 -12.63
N LEU A 36 -18.06 12.99 -11.29
CA LEU A 36 -16.98 13.61 -10.51
C LEU A 36 -15.69 12.80 -10.64
N ASN A 37 -15.78 11.46 -10.65
CA ASN A 37 -14.60 10.61 -10.79
C ASN A 37 -13.92 10.86 -12.12
N GLU A 38 -14.66 10.82 -13.22
CA GLU A 38 -14.10 11.07 -14.54
C GLU A 38 -13.60 12.52 -14.68
N PHE A 39 -14.32 13.50 -14.14
CA PHE A 39 -13.84 14.89 -14.11
C PHE A 39 -12.46 15.03 -13.45
N VAL A 40 -12.20 14.34 -12.34
CA VAL A 40 -10.92 14.46 -11.60
C VAL A 40 -9.85 13.48 -12.12
N CYS A 41 -10.25 12.30 -12.57
CA CYS A 41 -9.36 11.17 -12.82
C CYS A 41 -9.10 10.87 -14.29
N ASN A 42 -9.85 11.48 -15.23
CA ASN A 42 -9.87 11.10 -16.66
C ASN A 42 -8.52 10.58 -17.14
N VAL A 43 -8.44 9.26 -17.32
CA VAL A 43 -7.17 8.55 -17.59
C VAL A 43 -6.68 8.77 -19.02
N GLN A 44 -7.53 9.29 -19.91
CA GLN A 44 -7.14 9.68 -21.27
C GLN A 44 -6.44 11.05 -21.27
N GLU A 45 -6.84 11.94 -20.37
CA GLU A 45 -6.24 13.27 -20.19
C GLU A 45 -5.12 13.29 -19.13
N ASN A 46 -4.97 12.23 -18.34
CA ASN A 46 -3.99 12.11 -17.27
C ASN A 46 -3.08 10.90 -17.45
N PRO A 47 -1.75 11.09 -17.59
CA PRO A 47 -0.78 10.01 -17.47
C PRO A 47 -0.91 9.28 -16.12
N LYS A 48 -0.69 7.97 -16.09
CA LYS A 48 -0.88 7.12 -14.89
C LYS A 48 -0.02 7.58 -13.71
N GLU A 49 1.19 8.08 -14.00
CA GLU A 49 2.15 8.64 -13.06
C GLU A 49 1.71 9.96 -12.43
N ASN A 50 0.80 10.69 -13.06
CA ASN A 50 0.30 11.97 -12.56
C ASN A 50 -0.90 11.80 -11.61
N LEU A 51 -1.52 10.62 -11.56
CA LEU A 51 -2.64 10.34 -10.67
C LEU A 51 -2.18 10.41 -9.20
N PHE A 52 -2.94 11.10 -8.35
CA PHE A 52 -2.61 11.30 -6.94
C PHE A 52 -2.41 9.98 -6.19
N ALA A 53 -3.19 8.94 -6.48
CA ALA A 53 -3.00 7.63 -5.85
C ALA A 53 -1.64 6.99 -6.23
N THR A 54 -1.21 7.14 -7.48
CA THR A 54 0.10 6.68 -7.98
C THR A 54 1.22 7.49 -7.33
N GLN A 55 1.09 8.82 -7.31
CA GLN A 55 2.06 9.69 -6.67
C GLN A 55 2.18 9.43 -5.18
N ARG A 56 1.06 9.20 -4.48
CA ARG A 56 1.06 8.85 -3.07
C ARG A 56 1.87 7.59 -2.82
N LYS A 57 1.64 6.55 -3.63
CA LYS A 57 2.40 5.30 -3.59
C LYS A 57 3.89 5.58 -3.82
N HIS A 58 4.24 6.28 -4.89
CA HIS A 58 5.64 6.57 -5.23
C HIS A 58 6.34 7.51 -4.25
N SER A 59 5.59 8.39 -3.57
CA SER A 59 6.14 9.42 -2.69
C SER A 59 7.02 8.83 -1.60
N MET A 60 6.75 7.61 -1.16
CA MET A 60 7.51 6.91 -0.12
C MET A 60 8.24 5.68 -0.59
N ASP A 61 7.80 5.05 -1.68
CA ASP A 61 8.48 3.87 -2.22
C ASP A 61 9.97 4.15 -2.47
N PHE A 62 10.32 5.33 -3.00
CA PHE A 62 11.73 5.70 -3.20
C PHE A 62 12.51 5.75 -1.89
N LEU A 63 12.00 6.45 -0.87
CA LEU A 63 12.70 6.60 0.41
C LEU A 63 12.85 5.28 1.17
N VAL A 64 11.82 4.43 1.12
CA VAL A 64 11.83 3.10 1.75
C VAL A 64 12.80 2.17 1.02
N ASN A 65 12.72 2.11 -0.30
CA ASN A 65 13.58 1.25 -1.09
C ASN A 65 15.05 1.69 -1.01
N ASP A 66 15.32 3.00 -1.11
CA ASP A 66 16.66 3.55 -0.97
C ASP A 66 17.28 3.21 0.39
N PHE A 67 16.51 3.31 1.48
CA PHE A 67 16.94 2.87 2.80
C PHE A 67 17.35 1.40 2.80
N PHE A 68 16.50 0.50 2.31
CA PHE A 68 16.80 -0.94 2.35
C PHE A 68 17.97 -1.33 1.45
N LEU A 69 18.08 -0.73 0.26
CA LEU A 69 19.16 -1.02 -0.68
C LEU A 69 20.55 -0.61 -0.15
N ASN A 70 20.59 0.49 0.59
CA ASN A 70 21.81 1.09 1.15
C ASN A 70 22.04 0.76 2.64
N SER A 71 21.18 -0.06 3.24
CA SER A 71 21.30 -0.39 4.66
C SER A 71 22.54 -1.24 4.96
N VAL A 72 23.19 -0.92 6.08
CA VAL A 72 24.32 -1.69 6.65
C VAL A 72 23.87 -2.65 7.75
N ASP A 73 22.55 -2.82 7.91
CA ASP A 73 21.97 -3.72 8.90
C ASP A 73 22.41 -5.18 8.65
N PRO A 74 22.94 -5.90 9.66
CA PRO A 74 23.47 -7.25 9.46
C PRO A 74 22.45 -8.26 8.91
N ILE A 75 21.17 -8.15 9.29
CA ILE A 75 20.12 -9.07 8.84
C ILE A 75 19.77 -8.77 7.37
N LEU A 76 19.67 -7.50 6.99
CA LEU A 76 19.46 -7.10 5.60
C LEU A 76 20.64 -7.49 4.70
N LEU A 77 21.88 -7.31 5.16
CA LEU A 77 23.07 -7.74 4.43
C LEU A 77 23.09 -9.26 4.21
N GLN A 78 22.72 -10.04 5.23
CA GLN A 78 22.58 -11.49 5.11
C GLN A 78 21.48 -11.87 4.11
N LEU A 79 20.31 -11.22 4.18
CA LEU A 79 19.21 -11.47 3.24
C LEU A 79 19.61 -11.13 1.80
N LYS A 80 20.25 -9.97 1.57
CA LYS A 80 20.74 -9.54 0.25
C LYS A 80 21.74 -10.55 -0.33
N LYS A 81 22.63 -11.08 0.51
CA LYS A 81 23.57 -12.15 0.10
C LYS A 81 22.83 -13.42 -0.34
N ILE A 82 21.86 -13.90 0.43
CA ILE A 82 21.13 -15.14 0.10
C ILE A 82 20.28 -14.94 -1.17
N VAL A 83 19.66 -13.77 -1.34
CA VAL A 83 18.95 -13.43 -2.58
C VAL A 83 19.89 -13.41 -3.77
N ALA A 84 21.07 -12.79 -3.65
CA ALA A 84 22.08 -12.79 -4.71
C ALA A 84 22.50 -14.23 -5.08
N GLU A 85 22.73 -15.09 -4.09
CA GLU A 85 23.02 -16.51 -4.33
C GLU A 85 21.88 -17.24 -5.04
N ARG A 86 20.62 -16.96 -4.66
CA ARG A 86 19.43 -17.53 -5.32
C ARG A 86 19.37 -17.14 -6.79
N VAL A 87 19.56 -15.85 -7.09
CA VAL A 87 19.55 -15.30 -8.45
C VAL A 87 20.68 -15.91 -9.28
N VAL A 88 21.91 -15.91 -8.78
CA VAL A 88 23.07 -16.52 -9.48
C VAL A 88 22.83 -18.00 -9.77
N LYS A 89 22.31 -18.76 -8.80
CA LYS A 89 22.01 -20.19 -8.98
C LYS A 89 20.92 -20.41 -10.03
N ARG A 90 19.83 -19.63 -9.99
CA ARG A 90 18.74 -19.72 -10.99
C ARG A 90 19.24 -19.35 -12.38
N ASP A 91 19.90 -18.22 -12.51
CA ASP A 91 20.33 -17.69 -13.81
C ASP A 91 21.40 -18.60 -14.42
N GLY A 92 22.32 -19.13 -13.60
CA GLY A 92 23.26 -20.16 -14.02
C GLY A 92 22.58 -21.43 -14.52
N PHE A 93 21.52 -21.90 -13.84
CA PHE A 93 20.73 -23.03 -14.31
C PHE A 93 20.03 -22.75 -15.65
N GLN A 94 19.41 -21.57 -15.81
CA GLN A 94 18.74 -21.17 -17.05
C GLN A 94 19.71 -21.00 -18.22
N GLN A 95 20.87 -20.38 -17.98
CA GLN A 95 21.96 -20.29 -18.95
C GLN A 95 22.42 -21.69 -19.36
N GLY A 96 22.59 -22.59 -18.39
CA GLY A 96 22.91 -23.98 -18.66
C GLY A 96 21.87 -24.64 -19.55
N GLN A 97 20.57 -24.50 -19.26
CA GLN A 97 19.50 -25.05 -20.09
C GLN A 97 19.55 -24.55 -21.53
N LYS A 98 19.87 -23.27 -21.73
CA LYS A 98 20.06 -22.70 -23.06
C LYS A 98 21.25 -23.34 -23.79
N LEU A 99 22.42 -23.39 -23.15
CA LEU A 99 23.64 -23.99 -23.72
C LEU A 99 23.42 -25.48 -24.05
N GLY A 100 22.80 -26.23 -23.14
CA GLY A 100 22.49 -27.64 -23.37
C GLY A 100 21.56 -27.86 -24.57
N LYS A 101 20.54 -27.02 -24.72
CA LYS A 101 19.64 -27.05 -25.89
C LYS A 101 20.38 -26.73 -27.18
N GLU A 102 21.23 -25.71 -27.18
CA GLU A 102 22.01 -25.32 -28.36
C GLU A 102 23.02 -26.42 -28.75
N ALA A 103 23.68 -27.04 -27.77
CA ALA A 103 24.57 -28.17 -27.98
C ALA A 103 23.83 -29.40 -28.55
N ALA A 104 22.63 -29.73 -28.04
CA ALA A 104 21.81 -30.82 -28.56
C ALA A 104 21.39 -30.62 -30.02
N LEU A 105 21.22 -29.37 -30.43
CA LEU A 105 20.88 -28.99 -31.81
C LEU A 105 22.12 -28.82 -32.71
N GLY A 106 23.34 -29.04 -32.19
CA GLY A 106 24.59 -28.82 -32.91
C GLY A 106 24.82 -27.37 -33.33
N LYS A 107 24.26 -26.40 -32.58
CA LYS A 107 24.35 -24.96 -32.89
C LYS A 107 25.58 -24.27 -32.32
N ILE A 108 26.25 -24.92 -31.37
CA ILE A 108 27.45 -24.43 -30.69
C ILE A 108 28.45 -25.58 -30.60
N ASP A 109 29.73 -25.26 -30.66
CA ASP A 109 30.81 -26.24 -30.55
C ASP A 109 31.05 -26.63 -29.07
N TYR A 110 30.81 -25.69 -28.15
CA TYR A 110 31.01 -25.84 -26.71
C TYR A 110 29.86 -25.22 -25.87
N PRO A 111 29.46 -25.86 -24.75
CA PRO A 111 29.99 -27.10 -24.24
C PRO A 111 29.49 -28.32 -25.03
N THR A 112 30.39 -29.24 -25.36
CA THR A 112 30.02 -30.53 -25.95
C THR A 112 29.52 -31.47 -24.86
N VAL A 113 28.39 -32.13 -25.08
CA VAL A 113 27.81 -33.11 -24.15
C VAL A 113 27.97 -34.51 -24.73
N VAL A 114 28.80 -35.34 -24.11
CA VAL A 114 29.05 -36.73 -24.55
C VAL A 114 28.39 -37.70 -23.57
N TYR A 115 27.46 -38.50 -24.07
CA TYR A 115 26.84 -39.58 -23.30
C TYR A 115 27.62 -40.89 -23.49
N THR A 116 28.15 -41.45 -22.40
CA THR A 116 28.85 -42.74 -22.43
C THR A 116 27.87 -43.89 -22.14
N LYS A 117 27.65 -44.76 -23.14
CA LYS A 117 26.71 -45.88 -23.03
C LYS A 117 27.12 -46.91 -21.97
N ASP A 118 28.41 -47.06 -21.70
CA ASP A 118 28.94 -48.11 -20.84
C ASP A 118 28.76 -47.83 -19.33
N ASN A 119 28.74 -46.55 -18.93
CA ASN A 119 28.66 -46.15 -17.52
C ASN A 119 27.48 -45.23 -17.18
N LYS A 120 26.60 -44.93 -18.15
CA LYS A 120 25.51 -43.94 -18.04
C LYS A 120 25.96 -42.54 -17.58
N ASN A 121 27.25 -42.23 -17.73
CA ASN A 121 27.84 -40.97 -17.29
C ASN A 121 27.83 -39.95 -18.42
N LEU A 122 27.78 -38.67 -18.04
CA LEU A 122 27.79 -37.53 -18.95
C LEU A 122 29.13 -36.81 -18.83
N LEU A 123 29.76 -36.52 -19.97
CA LEU A 123 30.96 -35.71 -20.04
C LEU A 123 30.61 -34.36 -20.67
N LEU A 124 30.90 -33.28 -19.94
CA LEU A 124 30.80 -31.89 -20.40
C LEU A 124 32.20 -31.38 -20.76
N ARG A 125 32.42 -30.99 -22.01
CA ARG A 125 33.67 -30.36 -22.47
C ARG A 125 33.43 -28.91 -22.84
N PHE A 126 34.20 -27.98 -22.30
CA PHE A 126 33.96 -26.54 -22.47
C PHE A 126 34.94 -25.83 -23.43
N ASP A 127 36.02 -26.49 -23.88
CA ASP A 127 37.02 -25.88 -24.79
C ASP A 127 37.82 -26.92 -25.59
N GLU A 128 38.33 -26.52 -26.76
CA GLU A 128 39.18 -27.25 -27.70
C GLU A 128 40.68 -27.15 -27.35
N GLU A 129 41.13 -26.04 -26.76
CA GLU A 129 42.56 -25.73 -26.54
C GLU A 129 43.01 -25.73 -25.06
N GLY A 130 42.10 -25.92 -24.10
CA GLY A 130 42.39 -25.84 -22.66
C GLY A 130 43.31 -26.93 -22.09
N ASP A 131 44.06 -26.54 -21.05
CA ASP A 131 45.00 -27.40 -20.32
C ASP A 131 44.29 -28.64 -19.73
N ASN A 132 44.96 -29.79 -19.76
CA ASN A 132 44.35 -31.08 -19.42
C ASN A 132 44.04 -31.24 -17.93
N ASP A 133 44.42 -30.29 -17.08
CA ASP A 133 44.40 -30.40 -15.62
C ASP A 133 43.08 -29.92 -14.97
N ASP A 134 42.23 -29.17 -15.69
CA ASP A 134 40.91 -28.73 -15.19
C ASP A 134 39.82 -29.79 -15.43
N ARG A 135 39.95 -30.92 -14.74
CA ARG A 135 38.97 -32.03 -14.80
C ARG A 135 38.35 -32.28 -13.44
N GLY A 136 37.08 -32.63 -13.43
CA GLY A 136 36.41 -33.03 -12.21
C GLY A 136 35.14 -33.83 -12.45
N SER A 137 34.50 -34.23 -11.36
CA SER A 137 33.23 -34.94 -11.42
C SER A 137 32.30 -34.51 -10.29
N CYS A 138 31.00 -34.50 -10.55
CA CYS A 138 29.98 -34.30 -9.54
C CYS A 138 28.78 -35.19 -9.83
N ILE A 139 28.03 -35.56 -8.79
CA ILE A 139 26.74 -36.22 -8.96
C ILE A 139 25.74 -35.15 -9.40
N TYR A 140 24.86 -35.45 -10.36
CA TYR A 140 23.91 -34.46 -10.91
C TYR A 140 23.20 -33.61 -9.84
N SER A 141 22.77 -34.17 -8.71
CA SER A 141 22.14 -33.42 -7.62
C SER A 141 23.05 -32.36 -6.98
N ASP A 142 24.35 -32.64 -6.95
CA ASP A 142 25.38 -31.91 -6.21
C ASP A 142 26.22 -31.01 -7.15
N CYS A 143 26.05 -31.17 -8.45
CA CYS A 143 26.69 -30.34 -9.46
C CYS A 143 26.25 -28.88 -9.39
N ILE A 144 27.13 -27.97 -9.82
CA ILE A 144 26.79 -26.57 -9.93
C ILE A 144 25.58 -26.35 -10.86
N PRO A 145 24.75 -25.32 -10.61
CA PRO A 145 23.51 -25.10 -11.36
C PRO A 145 23.69 -25.05 -12.87
N LEU A 146 24.80 -24.47 -13.35
CA LEU A 146 25.13 -24.44 -14.78
C LEU A 146 25.18 -25.84 -15.40
N PHE A 147 25.91 -26.77 -14.79
CA PHE A 147 26.07 -28.13 -15.34
C PHE A 147 24.76 -28.90 -15.32
N ARG A 148 24.00 -28.75 -14.23
CA ARG A 148 22.65 -29.31 -14.12
C ARG A 148 21.74 -28.77 -15.23
N GLY A 149 21.83 -27.46 -15.49
CA GLY A 149 21.13 -26.79 -16.56
C GLY A 149 21.50 -27.36 -17.94
N ILE A 150 22.81 -27.48 -18.24
CA ILE A 150 23.32 -28.02 -19.52
C ILE A 150 22.76 -29.41 -19.76
N VAL A 151 22.90 -30.31 -18.78
CA VAL A 151 22.38 -31.68 -18.90
C VAL A 151 20.86 -31.69 -19.09
N THR A 152 20.12 -30.88 -18.31
CA THR A 152 18.66 -30.78 -18.42
C THR A 152 18.24 -30.29 -19.80
N GLY A 153 18.85 -29.20 -20.28
CA GLY A 153 18.53 -28.59 -21.57
C GLY A 153 18.85 -29.52 -22.74
N PHE A 154 19.99 -30.19 -22.69
CA PHE A 154 20.42 -31.15 -23.70
C PHE A 154 19.46 -32.34 -23.77
N TYR A 155 19.19 -32.97 -22.62
CA TYR A 155 18.34 -34.16 -22.54
C TYR A 155 16.89 -33.86 -22.96
N ASN A 156 16.29 -32.79 -22.44
CA ASN A 156 14.91 -32.40 -22.78
C ASN A 156 14.75 -32.05 -24.27
N THR A 157 15.82 -31.64 -24.94
CA THR A 157 15.81 -31.33 -26.38
C THR A 157 15.84 -32.60 -27.23
N LEU A 158 16.61 -33.61 -26.82
CA LEU A 158 16.70 -34.88 -27.55
C LEU A 158 15.55 -35.85 -27.25
N TYR A 159 14.96 -35.76 -26.06
CA TYR A 159 13.91 -36.68 -25.59
C TYR A 159 12.68 -35.93 -25.06
N PRO A 160 11.93 -35.21 -25.91
CA PRO A 160 10.79 -34.39 -25.48
C PRO A 160 9.60 -35.20 -24.95
N GLU A 161 9.46 -36.48 -25.35
CA GLU A 161 8.35 -37.36 -24.93
C GLU A 161 8.60 -38.10 -23.60
N SER A 162 9.83 -38.09 -23.07
CA SER A 162 10.09 -38.61 -21.72
C SER A 162 9.63 -37.57 -20.70
N ASN A 163 8.49 -37.81 -20.04
CA ASN A 163 8.04 -37.01 -18.89
C ASN A 163 9.22 -36.72 -17.95
N GLN A 164 9.34 -35.46 -17.52
CA GLN A 164 10.45 -34.80 -16.81
C GLN A 164 11.06 -35.51 -15.57
N THR A 165 10.64 -36.72 -15.23
CA THR A 165 10.95 -37.43 -13.99
C THR A 165 12.03 -38.52 -14.12
N ASN A 166 12.51 -38.86 -15.32
CA ASN A 166 13.47 -39.96 -15.51
C ASN A 166 14.76 -39.54 -16.23
N LEU A 167 15.45 -38.49 -15.77
CA LEU A 167 16.91 -38.51 -15.89
C LEU A 167 17.38 -39.77 -15.14
N PRO A 168 18.07 -40.73 -15.79
CA PRO A 168 18.41 -42.00 -15.15
C PRO A 168 19.21 -41.73 -13.88
N LEU A 169 18.72 -42.21 -12.73
CA LEU A 169 19.37 -42.23 -11.40
C LEU A 169 20.79 -41.65 -11.37
N SER A 170 20.90 -40.37 -11.02
CA SER A 170 22.14 -39.69 -10.60
C SER A 170 23.39 -40.00 -11.44
N PRO A 171 23.45 -39.63 -12.74
CA PRO A 171 24.67 -39.84 -13.50
C PRO A 171 25.78 -38.98 -12.91
N ALA A 172 27.00 -39.53 -12.84
CA ALA A 172 28.16 -38.70 -12.59
C ALA A 172 28.38 -37.82 -13.81
N ILE A 173 28.41 -36.50 -13.59
CA ILE A 173 28.80 -35.53 -14.60
C ILE A 173 30.31 -35.36 -14.45
N PHE A 174 31.05 -35.81 -15.45
CA PHE A 174 32.45 -35.46 -15.63
C PHE A 174 32.51 -34.16 -16.41
N TYR A 175 33.45 -33.30 -16.06
CA TYR A 175 33.71 -32.09 -16.82
C TYR A 175 35.20 -31.92 -17.06
N GLU A 176 35.54 -31.35 -18.20
CA GLU A 176 36.92 -31.06 -18.61
C GLU A 176 36.97 -29.62 -19.15
N ARG A 177 38.07 -28.92 -18.84
CA ARG A 177 38.41 -27.59 -19.38
C ARG A 177 37.38 -26.51 -19.03
N TYR A 178 36.77 -26.60 -17.85
CA TYR A 178 35.79 -25.63 -17.39
C TYR A 178 36.48 -24.40 -16.80
N ASN A 179 36.48 -23.28 -17.53
CA ASN A 179 36.86 -21.99 -16.97
C ASN A 179 35.62 -21.26 -16.40
N HIS A 180 35.56 -21.16 -15.07
CA HIS A 180 34.47 -20.52 -14.35
C HIS A 180 34.21 -19.06 -14.78
N THR A 181 35.21 -18.31 -15.26
CA THR A 181 35.00 -16.90 -15.69
C THR A 181 34.20 -16.78 -16.97
N ASN A 182 34.28 -17.76 -17.87
CA ASN A 182 33.67 -17.68 -19.20
C ASN A 182 32.18 -18.04 -19.21
N TYR A 183 31.73 -18.77 -18.19
CA TYR A 183 30.36 -19.28 -18.09
C TYR A 183 29.62 -18.81 -16.84
N LEU A 184 30.19 -17.86 -16.11
CA LEU A 184 29.52 -17.17 -15.03
C LEU A 184 28.33 -16.37 -15.60
N PRO A 185 27.10 -16.54 -15.08
CA PRO A 185 26.02 -15.64 -15.42
C PRO A 185 26.42 -14.22 -15.01
N THR A 186 26.19 -13.25 -15.92
CA THR A 186 26.45 -11.84 -15.63
C THR A 186 25.58 -11.43 -14.44
N LEU A 187 26.21 -10.92 -13.38
CA LEU A 187 25.49 -10.53 -12.17
C LEU A 187 24.57 -9.34 -12.49
N ASN A 188 23.26 -9.58 -12.62
CA ASN A 188 22.30 -8.52 -12.85
C ASN A 188 21.90 -7.89 -11.51
N ASN A 189 22.67 -6.89 -11.08
CA ASN A 189 22.42 -6.19 -9.82
C ASN A 189 20.99 -5.65 -9.71
N ALA A 190 20.40 -5.16 -10.80
CA ALA A 190 19.02 -4.66 -10.79
C ALA A 190 17.99 -5.76 -10.48
N VAL A 191 18.22 -7.00 -10.94
CA VAL A 191 17.36 -8.15 -10.61
C VAL A 191 17.51 -8.54 -9.14
N ILE A 192 18.75 -8.56 -8.63
CA ILE A 192 19.03 -8.87 -7.22
C ILE A 192 18.36 -7.84 -6.30
N GLU A 193 18.52 -6.55 -6.60
CA GLU A 193 17.92 -5.47 -5.83
C GLU A 193 16.40 -5.53 -5.84
N LYS A 194 15.80 -5.80 -7.01
CA LYS A 194 14.35 -5.97 -7.13
C LYS A 194 13.84 -7.15 -6.30
N GLU A 195 14.47 -8.31 -6.40
CA GLU A 195 14.07 -9.49 -5.60
C GLU A 195 14.31 -9.28 -4.11
N PHE A 196 15.41 -8.64 -3.74
CA PHE A 196 15.71 -8.34 -2.35
C PHE A 196 14.65 -7.43 -1.72
N LEU A 197 14.28 -6.34 -2.41
CA LEU A 197 13.20 -5.47 -1.97
C LEU A 197 11.88 -6.23 -1.85
N GLN A 198 11.58 -7.11 -2.81
CA GLN A 198 10.37 -7.95 -2.75
C GLN A 198 10.35 -8.82 -1.49
N GLU A 199 11.46 -9.49 -1.13
CA GLU A 199 11.54 -10.29 0.10
C GLU A 199 11.39 -9.44 1.37
N VAL A 200 11.96 -8.23 1.40
CA VAL A 200 11.81 -7.30 2.53
C VAL A 200 10.34 -6.86 2.69
N HIS A 201 9.67 -6.52 1.58
CA HIS A 201 8.26 -6.09 1.59
C HIS A 201 7.32 -7.24 1.95
N ASP A 202 7.56 -8.45 1.43
CA ASP A 202 6.74 -9.63 1.67
C ASP A 202 6.92 -10.23 3.06
N SER A 203 8.08 -10.00 3.68
CA SER A 203 8.41 -10.44 5.03
C SER A 203 7.36 -10.00 6.05
N LYS A 204 6.88 -8.75 5.95
CA LYS A 204 6.00 -8.09 6.92
C LYS A 204 6.56 -8.15 8.36
N ALA A 205 7.86 -8.39 8.53
CA ALA A 205 8.50 -8.42 9.82
C ALA A 205 8.51 -7.01 10.45
N PRO A 206 8.00 -6.84 11.67
CA PRO A 206 8.05 -5.56 12.38
C PRO A 206 9.46 -5.00 12.54
N TYR A 207 10.47 -5.86 12.53
CA TYR A 207 11.88 -5.48 12.59
C TYR A 207 12.28 -4.49 11.49
N PHE A 208 11.93 -4.78 10.23
CA PHE A 208 12.25 -3.89 9.10
C PHE A 208 11.56 -2.52 9.23
N TYR A 209 10.35 -2.50 9.78
CA TYR A 209 9.66 -1.25 10.08
C TYR A 209 10.35 -0.45 11.20
N MET A 210 10.89 -1.11 12.24
CA MET A 210 11.60 -0.47 13.35
C MET A 210 12.92 0.15 12.91
N ILE A 211 13.77 -0.59 12.18
CA ILE A 211 15.06 -0.06 11.72
C ILE A 211 14.89 1.08 10.70
N TRP A 212 13.84 1.01 9.87
CA TRP A 212 13.49 2.10 8.97
C TRP A 212 12.96 3.32 9.73
N ALA A 213 12.07 3.11 10.71
CA ALA A 213 11.57 4.20 11.55
C ALA A 213 12.69 4.92 12.29
N ARG A 214 13.66 4.17 12.83
CA ARG A 214 14.87 4.74 13.44
C ARG A 214 15.58 5.66 12.46
N ASP A 215 15.93 5.16 11.27
CA ASP A 215 16.65 5.93 10.25
C ASP A 215 15.92 7.22 9.88
N VAL A 216 14.61 7.11 9.69
CA VAL A 216 13.74 8.23 9.37
C VAL A 216 13.73 9.29 10.48
N ILE A 217 13.64 8.87 11.73
CA ILE A 217 13.58 9.76 12.90
C ILE A 217 14.95 10.42 13.14
N GLU A 218 16.04 9.66 13.06
CA GLU A 218 17.40 10.16 13.28
C GLU A 218 17.84 11.12 12.19
N LYS A 219 17.59 10.77 10.92
CA LYS A 219 17.97 11.61 9.77
C LYS A 219 16.95 12.70 9.45
N LYS A 220 15.79 12.71 10.10
CA LYS A 220 14.68 13.65 9.88
C LYS A 220 14.22 13.68 8.41
N THR A 221 14.23 12.54 7.73
CA THR A 221 13.81 12.43 6.32
C THR A 221 12.29 12.47 6.15
N PHE A 222 11.54 12.31 7.25
CA PHE A 222 10.10 12.44 7.28
C PHE A 222 9.69 13.65 8.13
N PRO A 223 8.82 14.55 7.62
CA PRO A 223 8.47 15.79 8.30
C PRO A 223 7.55 15.50 9.51
N LEU A 224 8.12 15.45 10.72
CA LEU A 224 7.36 15.17 11.95
C LEU A 224 6.22 16.19 12.20
N GLU A 225 6.38 17.44 11.75
CA GLU A 225 5.31 18.46 11.83
C GLU A 225 4.02 18.04 11.09
N MET A 226 4.14 17.22 10.05
CA MET A 226 2.99 16.63 9.38
C MET A 226 2.20 15.73 10.33
N ILE A 227 2.89 14.96 11.18
CA ILE A 227 2.25 14.04 12.12
C ILE A 227 1.40 14.84 13.10
N ASP A 228 1.90 15.98 13.58
CA ASP A 228 1.14 16.88 14.46
C ASP A 228 -0.09 17.47 13.75
N LYS A 229 0.07 17.90 12.49
CA LYS A 229 -1.07 18.35 11.66
C LYS A 229 -2.13 17.26 11.51
N LEU A 230 -1.71 16.02 11.28
CA LEU A 230 -2.62 14.87 11.14
C LEU A 230 -3.27 14.45 12.45
N LYS A 231 -2.53 14.45 13.57
CA LYS A 231 -3.09 14.24 14.92
C LYS A 231 -4.17 15.27 15.22
N LYS A 232 -3.98 16.52 14.78
CA LYS A 232 -5.02 17.56 14.88
C LYS A 232 -6.24 17.29 13.99
N ILE A 233 -6.03 16.94 12.71
CA ILE A 233 -7.13 16.56 11.81
C ILE A 233 -7.91 15.38 12.41
N PHE A 234 -7.22 14.37 12.93
CA PHE A 234 -7.83 13.24 13.61
C PHE A 234 -8.70 13.69 14.79
N GLY A 235 -8.19 14.58 15.64
CA GLY A 235 -8.94 15.18 16.75
C GLY A 235 -10.18 15.94 16.28
N ASP A 236 -10.07 16.75 15.23
CA ASP A 236 -11.18 17.51 14.66
C ASP A 236 -12.27 16.57 14.10
N ILE A 237 -11.89 15.52 13.37
CA ILE A 237 -12.82 14.51 12.84
C ILE A 237 -13.51 13.75 13.97
N LYS A 238 -12.74 13.27 14.95
CA LYS A 238 -13.28 12.54 16.10
C LYS A 238 -14.29 13.39 16.87
N GLN A 239 -13.97 14.67 17.08
CA GLN A 239 -14.87 15.59 17.75
C GLN A 239 -16.17 15.81 16.96
N GLU A 240 -16.08 15.86 15.64
CA GLU A 240 -17.26 16.00 14.79
C GLU A 240 -18.16 14.75 14.81
N ILE A 241 -17.58 13.55 14.91
CA ILE A 241 -18.34 12.31 15.15
C ILE A 241 -19.05 12.37 16.50
N ILE A 242 -18.39 12.86 17.56
CA ILE A 242 -19.00 13.02 18.89
C ILE A 242 -20.22 13.96 18.79
N TYR A 243 -20.10 15.10 18.11
CA TYR A 243 -21.24 16.01 17.91
C TYR A 243 -22.39 15.34 17.15
N MET A 244 -22.10 14.57 16.10
CA MET A 244 -23.13 13.80 15.38
C MET A 244 -23.84 12.79 16.29
N LEU A 245 -23.11 12.10 17.16
CA LEU A 245 -23.69 11.14 18.12
C LEU A 245 -24.56 11.85 19.17
N GLU A 246 -24.13 13.00 19.69
CA GLU A 246 -24.89 13.84 20.63
C GLU A 246 -26.21 14.33 20.00
N GLU A 247 -26.14 14.76 18.74
CA GLU A 247 -27.25 15.29 17.95
C GLU A 247 -28.23 14.18 17.49
N CYS A 248 -27.82 12.91 17.46
CA CYS A 248 -28.60 11.82 16.89
C CYS A 248 -29.97 11.67 17.57
N TYR A 249 -31.06 11.77 16.80
CA TYR A 249 -32.42 11.86 17.36
C TYR A 249 -32.94 10.54 17.93
N TRP A 250 -32.49 9.40 17.37
CA TRP A 250 -33.06 8.08 17.71
C TRP A 250 -32.24 7.32 18.74
N LEU A 251 -31.01 7.76 19.04
CA LEU A 251 -30.23 7.20 20.14
C LEU A 251 -30.76 7.72 21.47
N SER A 252 -30.97 6.82 22.43
CA SER A 252 -31.21 7.20 23.82
C SER A 252 -29.95 7.80 24.46
N GLU A 253 -30.11 8.54 25.55
CA GLU A 253 -28.96 9.14 26.26
C GLU A 253 -27.93 8.10 26.76
N VAL A 254 -28.37 6.87 27.05
CA VAL A 254 -27.49 5.75 27.43
C VAL A 254 -26.67 5.29 26.23
N GLU A 255 -27.30 5.12 25.08
CA GLU A 255 -26.64 4.68 23.84
C GLU A 255 -25.70 5.75 23.28
N LYS A 256 -26.07 7.04 23.39
CA LYS A 256 -25.17 8.16 23.07
C LYS A 256 -23.92 8.11 23.94
N LYS A 257 -24.10 7.95 25.25
CA LYS A 257 -22.98 7.85 26.19
C LYS A 257 -22.06 6.67 25.87
N GLU A 258 -22.62 5.50 25.56
CA GLU A 258 -21.87 4.31 25.16
C GLU A 258 -20.99 4.59 23.92
N ALA A 259 -21.57 5.18 22.86
CA ALA A 259 -20.84 5.53 21.64
C ALA A 259 -19.76 6.60 21.86
N ILE A 260 -20.05 7.61 22.67
CA ILE A 260 -19.12 8.72 22.98
C ILE A 260 -17.96 8.23 23.86
N ASP A 261 -18.22 7.40 24.88
CA ASP A 261 -17.18 6.82 25.72
C ASP A 261 -16.23 5.94 24.88
N TYR A 262 -16.78 5.19 23.91
CA TYR A 262 -15.97 4.46 22.94
C TYR A 262 -15.14 5.39 22.04
N MET A 263 -15.70 6.49 21.53
CA MET A 263 -14.94 7.48 20.76
C MET A 263 -13.83 8.17 21.58
N ASN A 264 -14.01 8.29 22.89
CA ASN A 264 -13.05 8.94 23.78
C ASN A 264 -11.87 8.06 24.16
N GLY A 265 -12.05 6.73 24.27
CA GLY A 265 -10.97 5.84 24.71
C GLY A 265 -11.09 4.36 24.33
N GLY A 266 -12.06 3.99 23.51
CA GLY A 266 -12.34 2.59 23.12
C GLY A 266 -11.45 2.04 21.99
N PHE A 267 -10.59 2.88 21.39
CA PHE A 267 -9.65 2.46 20.34
C PHE A 267 -8.30 3.16 20.48
N THR A 268 -7.29 2.59 19.83
CA THR A 268 -5.95 3.20 19.72
C THR A 268 -5.72 3.68 18.28
N ALA A 269 -5.34 4.95 18.11
CA ALA A 269 -4.97 5.50 16.81
C ALA A 269 -3.46 5.71 16.73
N VAL A 270 -2.84 5.22 15.66
CA VAL A 270 -1.42 5.41 15.34
C VAL A 270 -1.34 6.20 14.05
N THR A 271 -0.75 7.39 14.11
CA THR A 271 -0.50 8.25 12.95
C THR A 271 1.00 8.36 12.73
N GLY A 272 1.46 7.92 11.55
CA GLY A 272 2.88 7.72 11.29
C GLY A 272 3.41 6.50 12.04
N PHE A 273 4.36 6.72 12.93
CA PHE A 273 4.96 5.65 13.74
C PHE A 273 4.23 5.48 15.09
N PRO A 274 4.27 4.28 15.69
CA PRO A 274 3.89 4.06 17.09
C PRO A 274 4.63 5.04 18.01
N ASP A 275 3.97 5.54 19.07
CA ASP A 275 4.55 6.55 19.94
C ASP A 275 5.89 6.11 20.58
N LEU A 276 6.05 4.81 20.84
CA LEU A 276 7.29 4.19 21.31
C LEU A 276 8.50 4.53 20.41
N PHE A 277 8.30 4.63 19.09
CA PHE A 277 9.39 4.84 18.14
C PHE A 277 10.01 6.23 18.24
N TYR A 278 9.27 7.23 18.74
CA TYR A 278 9.82 8.56 18.97
C TYR A 278 10.71 8.65 20.22
N ASN A 279 10.73 7.60 21.05
CA ASN A 279 11.72 7.47 22.12
C ASN A 279 12.89 6.62 21.64
N ALA A 280 13.98 7.26 21.24
CA ALA A 280 15.17 6.61 20.70
C ALA A 280 15.70 5.49 21.62
N SER A 281 15.69 5.70 22.94
CA SER A 281 16.17 4.70 23.90
C SER A 281 15.29 3.44 23.90
N GLU A 282 13.97 3.62 23.84
CA GLU A 282 13.02 2.50 23.84
C GLU A 282 12.99 1.78 22.48
N LEU A 283 13.13 2.52 21.37
CA LEU A 283 13.23 1.93 20.04
C LEU A 283 14.50 1.07 19.91
N GLU A 284 15.64 1.57 20.39
CA GLU A 284 16.90 0.82 20.38
C GLU A 284 16.84 -0.44 21.25
N LYS A 285 16.19 -0.37 22.43
CA LYS A 285 15.95 -1.56 23.25
C LYS A 285 15.11 -2.60 22.52
N ALA A 286 14.05 -2.18 21.82
CA ALA A 286 13.19 -3.07 21.06
C ALA A 286 13.94 -3.71 19.87
N ILE A 287 14.74 -2.93 19.14
CA ILE A 287 15.59 -3.41 18.05
C ILE A 287 16.62 -4.41 18.59
N GLY A 288 17.37 -4.07 19.64
CA GLY A 288 18.37 -4.95 20.24
C GLY A 288 17.80 -6.25 20.79
N PHE A 289 16.59 -6.20 21.39
CA PHE A 289 15.88 -7.39 21.81
C PHE A 289 15.58 -8.32 20.63
N MET A 290 15.08 -7.74 19.53
CA MET A 290 14.72 -8.48 18.32
C MET A 290 15.93 -9.14 17.68
N GLU A 291 17.05 -8.42 17.57
CA GLU A 291 18.32 -8.92 17.04
C GLU A 291 18.87 -10.07 17.87
N ALA A 292 18.92 -9.91 19.19
CA ALA A 292 19.40 -10.96 20.10
C ALA A 292 18.53 -12.22 20.02
N THR A 293 17.20 -12.04 20.01
CA THR A 293 16.24 -13.16 19.92
C THR A 293 16.33 -13.85 18.57
N PHE A 294 16.36 -13.09 17.48
CA PHE A 294 16.57 -13.61 16.13
C PHE A 294 17.86 -14.42 16.03
N GLY A 295 18.99 -13.87 16.53
CA GLY A 295 20.29 -14.55 16.51
C GLY A 295 20.26 -15.87 17.29
N ASN A 296 19.55 -15.93 18.43
CA ASN A 296 19.38 -17.16 19.20
C ASN A 296 18.53 -18.20 18.46
N ILE A 297 17.46 -17.78 17.77
CA ILE A 297 16.60 -18.65 16.97
C ILE A 297 17.39 -19.25 15.80
N VAL A 298 18.09 -18.41 15.04
CA VAL A 298 18.88 -18.84 13.87
C VAL A 298 19.99 -19.80 14.31
N LYS A 299 20.78 -19.46 15.33
CA LYS A 299 21.83 -20.36 15.87
C LYS A 299 21.31 -21.72 16.33
N LYS A 300 20.10 -21.75 16.89
CA LYS A 300 19.45 -23.01 17.30
C LYS A 300 19.02 -23.81 16.06
N TRP A 301 18.37 -23.16 15.11
CA TRP A 301 17.89 -23.81 13.89
C TRP A 301 19.02 -24.31 12.99
N ASP A 302 20.15 -23.62 12.93
CA ASP A 302 21.32 -24.07 12.18
C ASP A 302 21.90 -25.39 12.73
N LYS A 303 21.72 -25.66 14.04
CA LYS A 303 22.13 -26.93 14.66
C LYS A 303 21.09 -28.04 14.49
N GLU A 304 19.81 -27.68 14.53
CA GLU A 304 18.70 -28.65 14.58
C GLU A 304 18.15 -29.02 13.19
N ARG A 305 18.25 -28.10 12.22
CA ARG A 305 17.66 -28.27 10.89
C ARG A 305 18.74 -28.62 9.86
N LYS A 306 18.38 -29.46 8.89
CA LYS A 306 19.26 -29.75 7.75
C LYS A 306 19.54 -28.47 6.94
N PRO A 307 20.74 -28.35 6.33
CA PRO A 307 21.02 -27.31 5.33
C PRO A 307 19.97 -27.33 4.22
N CYS A 308 19.67 -26.17 3.64
CA CYS A 308 18.73 -26.08 2.53
C CYS A 308 19.16 -25.00 1.54
N ASP A 309 18.43 -24.89 0.42
CA ASP A 309 18.71 -23.88 -0.59
C ASP A 309 18.35 -22.45 -0.13
N ALA A 310 18.74 -21.47 -0.94
CA ALA A 310 18.51 -20.06 -0.65
C ALA A 310 17.04 -19.69 -0.47
N THR A 311 16.12 -20.37 -1.18
CA THR A 311 14.67 -20.15 -1.03
C THR A 311 14.20 -20.57 0.36
N CYS A 312 14.63 -21.74 0.82
CA CYS A 312 14.35 -22.22 2.17
C CYS A 312 15.02 -21.34 3.24
N GLU A 313 16.25 -20.88 3.02
CA GLU A 313 16.96 -19.98 3.95
C GLU A 313 16.23 -18.65 4.12
N ILE A 314 15.80 -18.00 3.03
CA ILE A 314 15.00 -16.76 3.08
C ILE A 314 13.74 -16.97 3.91
N LYS A 315 13.03 -18.09 3.67
CA LYS A 315 11.84 -18.43 4.46
C LYS A 315 12.17 -18.61 5.94
N ARG A 316 13.27 -19.30 6.28
CA ARG A 316 13.71 -19.47 7.67
C ARG A 316 14.07 -18.16 8.34
N LEU A 317 14.77 -17.26 7.65
CA LEU A 317 15.08 -15.93 8.20
C LEU A 317 13.80 -15.14 8.50
N ASN A 318 12.84 -15.14 7.58
CA ASN A 318 11.56 -14.49 7.80
C ASN A 318 10.78 -15.11 8.97
N GLU A 319 10.71 -16.45 9.04
CA GLU A 319 10.10 -17.15 10.18
C GLU A 319 10.76 -16.80 11.51
N ALA A 320 12.09 -16.70 11.54
CA ALA A 320 12.83 -16.33 12.74
C ALA A 320 12.55 -14.88 13.17
N LEU A 321 12.48 -13.93 12.23
CA LEU A 321 12.11 -12.54 12.51
C LEU A 321 10.69 -12.41 13.04
N LEU A 322 9.73 -13.12 12.43
CA LEU A 322 8.33 -13.14 12.88
C LEU A 322 8.19 -13.80 14.26
N LEU A 323 8.97 -14.84 14.53
CA LEU A 323 9.01 -15.48 15.86
C LEU A 323 9.62 -14.56 16.91
N ALA A 324 10.72 -13.86 16.61
CA ALA A 324 11.30 -12.86 17.49
C ALA A 324 10.28 -11.75 17.82
N ALA A 325 9.53 -11.27 16.81
CA ALA A 325 8.49 -10.26 17.00
C ALA A 325 7.36 -10.74 17.91
N ARG A 326 6.96 -12.02 17.75
CA ARG A 326 5.97 -12.65 18.63
C ARG A 326 6.46 -12.70 20.07
N ILE A 327 7.68 -13.17 20.30
CA ILE A 327 8.27 -13.25 21.64
C ILE A 327 8.37 -11.87 22.28
N HIS A 328 8.83 -10.86 21.53
CA HIS A 328 8.91 -9.49 22.02
C HIS A 328 7.55 -8.99 22.49
N ARG A 329 6.50 -9.17 21.67
CA ARG A 329 5.13 -8.78 21.99
C ARG A 329 4.58 -9.51 23.21
N ASP A 330 4.83 -10.81 23.32
CA ASP A 330 4.31 -11.63 24.43
C ASP A 330 4.98 -11.26 25.77
N GLN A 331 6.25 -10.84 25.74
CA GLN A 331 7.00 -10.37 26.91
C GLN A 331 6.74 -8.89 27.26
N HIS A 332 6.42 -8.07 26.27
CA HIS A 332 6.20 -6.64 26.42
C HIS A 332 4.78 -6.29 25.95
N ARG A 333 3.78 -6.55 26.81
CA ARG A 333 2.33 -6.35 26.55
C ARG A 333 1.95 -4.97 25.98
N TYR A 334 2.82 -3.96 26.09
CA TYR A 334 2.62 -2.60 25.56
C TYR A 334 3.39 -2.30 24.26
N ALA A 335 4.25 -3.21 23.80
CA ALA A 335 5.01 -3.07 22.57
C ALA A 335 4.24 -3.65 21.37
N THR A 336 2.97 -3.29 21.21
CA THR A 336 2.23 -3.52 19.96
C THR A 336 2.74 -2.57 18.88
N THR A 337 3.99 -2.78 18.47
CA THR A 337 4.65 -2.16 17.32
C THR A 337 4.29 -2.89 16.02
N THR A 338 3.56 -4.00 16.13
CA THR A 338 3.08 -4.77 15.00
C THR A 338 1.78 -4.16 14.49
N ALA A 339 1.67 -3.99 13.17
CA ALA A 339 0.41 -3.72 12.49
C ALA A 339 -0.70 -4.75 12.79
N SER A 340 -0.46 -5.79 13.59
CA SER A 340 -1.30 -6.98 13.78
C SER A 340 -2.50 -6.82 14.74
N THR A 341 -2.70 -5.68 15.42
CA THR A 341 -3.92 -5.40 16.21
C THR A 341 -5.00 -4.70 15.38
N TRP A 342 -5.32 -5.27 14.20
CA TRP A 342 -6.28 -4.71 13.22
C TRP A 342 -7.70 -4.50 13.76
N ALA A 343 -8.07 -5.20 14.83
CA ALA A 343 -9.43 -5.13 15.37
C ALA A 343 -9.72 -3.80 16.08
N THR A 344 -8.73 -3.17 16.75
CA THR A 344 -8.95 -1.94 17.54
C THR A 344 -7.88 -0.86 17.34
N THR A 345 -6.80 -1.17 16.61
CA THR A 345 -5.77 -0.18 16.28
C THR A 345 -5.99 0.33 14.85
N ARG A 346 -6.12 1.66 14.69
CA ARG A 346 -6.18 2.32 13.38
C ARG A 346 -4.81 2.89 13.07
N ILE A 347 -4.15 2.39 12.03
CA ILE A 347 -2.79 2.78 11.65
C ILE A 347 -2.82 3.53 10.33
N ILE A 348 -2.40 4.78 10.34
CA ILE A 348 -2.12 5.56 9.14
C ILE A 348 -0.60 5.62 9.01
N THR A 349 -0.04 4.78 8.13
CA THR A 349 1.41 4.61 8.00
C THR A 349 2.08 5.84 7.40
N PRO A 350 3.39 6.06 7.65
CA PRO A 350 4.12 7.18 7.05
C PRO A 350 4.08 7.16 5.51
N ALA A 351 4.05 5.96 4.90
CA ALA A 351 3.85 5.76 3.47
C ALA A 351 2.57 6.41 2.94
N PHE A 352 1.48 6.36 3.73
CA PHE A 352 0.20 6.94 3.34
C PHE A 352 0.19 8.47 3.44
N ILE A 353 0.99 9.03 4.36
CA ILE A 353 0.90 10.45 4.73
C ILE A 353 1.96 11.33 4.08
N HIS A 354 3.13 10.80 3.72
CA HIS A 354 4.26 11.58 3.23
C HIS A 354 3.94 12.52 2.06
N ILE A 355 3.01 12.13 1.16
CA ILE A 355 2.60 12.99 0.05
C ILE A 355 2.07 14.34 0.54
N TYR A 356 1.41 14.42 1.70
CA TYR A 356 0.86 15.66 2.25
C TYR A 356 1.92 16.62 2.81
N LYS A 357 3.22 16.38 2.53
CA LYS A 357 4.30 17.29 2.93
C LYS A 357 4.26 18.55 2.10
N ASP A 358 3.71 18.42 0.90
CA ASP A 358 3.43 19.52 -0.01
C ASP A 358 2.24 20.34 0.53
N PRO A 359 2.15 21.63 0.18
CA PRO A 359 1.22 22.57 0.80
C PRO A 359 -0.23 22.48 0.25
N TYR A 360 -0.81 21.29 0.23
CA TYR A 360 -2.18 21.06 -0.29
C TYR A 360 -3.22 22.01 0.35
N PRO A 361 -4.22 22.48 -0.43
CA PRO A 361 -5.36 23.23 0.11
C PRO A 361 -6.03 22.48 1.26
N LEU A 362 -6.54 23.21 2.25
CA LEU A 362 -7.17 22.62 3.43
C LEU A 362 -8.35 21.74 3.04
N GLY A 363 -9.14 22.20 2.08
CA GLY A 363 -10.18 21.44 1.42
C GLY A 363 -9.71 20.07 0.95
N PHE A 364 -8.64 20.05 0.15
CA PHE A 364 -8.07 18.82 -0.39
C PHE A 364 -7.63 17.88 0.73
N ILE A 365 -6.97 18.39 1.78
CA ILE A 365 -6.53 17.58 2.93
C ILE A 365 -7.73 16.93 3.63
N TYR A 366 -8.80 17.69 3.92
CA TYR A 366 -9.98 17.13 4.57
C TYR A 366 -10.74 16.16 3.65
N GLY A 367 -10.82 16.45 2.34
CA GLY A 367 -11.43 15.58 1.33
C GLY A 367 -10.67 14.28 1.11
N SER A 368 -9.35 14.29 1.29
CA SER A 368 -8.48 13.15 1.11
C SER A 368 -8.26 12.38 2.42
N ILE A 369 -7.23 12.75 3.20
CA ILE A 369 -6.88 12.06 4.45
C ILE A 369 -7.94 12.24 5.52
N GLY A 370 -8.62 13.39 5.60
CA GLY A 370 -9.71 13.61 6.56
C GLY A 370 -10.86 12.62 6.40
N VAL A 371 -11.35 12.45 5.15
CA VAL A 371 -12.36 11.42 4.82
C VAL A 371 -11.84 10.02 5.11
N THR A 372 -10.55 9.75 4.87
CA THR A 372 -9.97 8.42 5.15
C THR A 372 -9.97 8.13 6.65
N ILE A 373 -9.56 9.10 7.48
CA ILE A 373 -9.64 9.00 8.94
C ILE A 373 -11.08 8.73 9.38
N ALA A 374 -12.03 9.51 8.85
CA ALA A 374 -13.44 9.36 9.21
C ALA A 374 -13.99 7.98 8.79
N HIS A 375 -13.67 7.50 7.58
CA HIS A 375 -14.04 6.17 7.08
C HIS A 375 -13.58 5.06 8.06
N GLU A 376 -12.32 5.11 8.50
CA GLU A 376 -11.78 4.12 9.45
C GLU A 376 -12.42 4.19 10.85
N LEU A 377 -12.86 5.38 11.27
CA LEU A 377 -13.62 5.57 12.50
C LEU A 377 -15.05 5.03 12.34
N PHE A 378 -15.69 5.25 11.20
CA PHE A 378 -17.03 4.73 10.93
C PHE A 378 -17.09 3.21 10.85
N HIS A 379 -16.01 2.52 10.47
CA HIS A 379 -15.95 1.07 10.64
C HIS A 379 -16.21 0.59 12.07
N SER A 380 -15.91 1.41 13.08
CA SER A 380 -16.21 1.09 14.48
C SER A 380 -17.66 1.40 14.86
N LEU A 381 -18.31 2.31 14.15
CA LEU A 381 -19.73 2.67 14.32
C LEU A 381 -20.59 2.02 13.19
N GLY A 382 -20.09 0.93 12.62
CA GLY A 382 -20.63 0.30 11.40
C GLY A 382 -22.02 -0.31 11.59
N LEU A 383 -22.52 -0.96 10.55
CA LEU A 383 -23.87 -1.55 10.59
C LEU A 383 -23.82 -3.02 11.02
N LEU A 384 -22.86 -3.77 10.50
CA LEU A 384 -22.79 -5.24 10.55
C LEU A 384 -21.41 -5.77 10.99
N ARG A 385 -20.35 -4.95 10.97
CA ARG A 385 -18.97 -5.41 11.16
C ARG A 385 -18.70 -5.92 12.59
N LYS A 386 -18.33 -7.21 12.72
CA LYS A 386 -17.86 -7.78 13.99
C LYS A 386 -16.39 -7.42 14.29
N PRO A 387 -15.98 -7.24 15.56
CA PRO A 387 -16.80 -7.33 16.77
C PRO A 387 -17.56 -6.04 17.13
N PHE A 388 -17.38 -4.94 16.38
CA PHE A 388 -18.00 -3.64 16.71
C PHE A 388 -19.51 -3.71 16.83
N ARG A 389 -20.14 -4.52 15.96
CA ARG A 389 -21.57 -4.79 16.01
C ARG A 389 -22.07 -5.26 17.37
N GLU A 390 -21.23 -6.02 18.08
CA GLU A 390 -21.54 -6.61 19.37
C GLU A 390 -21.12 -5.70 20.53
N HIS A 391 -20.39 -4.62 20.23
CA HIS A 391 -19.93 -3.66 21.23
C HIS A 391 -21.03 -2.70 21.69
N PHE A 392 -22.01 -2.40 20.83
CA PHE A 392 -23.01 -1.38 21.07
C PHE A 392 -24.41 -1.94 21.27
N SER A 393 -25.09 -1.51 22.33
CA SER A 393 -26.46 -1.94 22.67
C SER A 393 -27.52 -1.58 21.60
N PHE A 394 -27.28 -0.51 20.84
CA PHE A 394 -28.22 0.04 19.86
C PHE A 394 -28.23 -0.65 18.48
N HIS A 395 -27.38 -1.65 18.24
CA HIS A 395 -27.22 -2.20 16.89
C HIS A 395 -28.44 -2.96 16.34
N ASN A 396 -29.41 -3.30 17.19
CA ASN A 396 -30.69 -3.89 16.77
C ASN A 396 -31.82 -2.85 16.65
N ALA A 397 -31.53 -1.57 16.90
CA ALA A 397 -32.50 -0.48 16.81
C ALA A 397 -32.99 -0.27 15.37
N THR A 398 -34.20 0.29 15.25
CA THR A 398 -34.82 0.58 13.96
C THR A 398 -33.98 1.54 13.12
N GLY A 399 -33.29 2.50 13.73
CA GLY A 399 -32.39 3.43 13.03
C GLY A 399 -31.30 2.70 12.24
N ILE A 400 -30.59 1.75 12.87
CA ILE A 400 -29.56 0.94 12.20
C ILE A 400 -30.16 0.07 11.09
N LYS A 401 -31.30 -0.58 11.35
CA LYS A 401 -31.97 -1.44 10.35
C LYS A 401 -32.38 -0.66 9.11
N ASN A 402 -33.01 0.51 9.31
CA ASN A 402 -33.44 1.37 8.22
C ASN A 402 -32.27 1.88 7.39
N ALA A 403 -31.18 2.30 8.05
CA ALA A 403 -30.01 2.78 7.34
C ALA A 403 -29.27 1.64 6.63
N THR A 404 -29.22 0.43 7.21
CA THR A 404 -28.70 -0.77 6.55
C THR A 404 -29.43 -1.05 5.26
N GLN A 405 -30.77 -1.06 5.29
CA GLN A 405 -31.58 -1.27 4.10
C GLN A 405 -31.35 -0.15 3.07
N CYS A 406 -31.29 1.11 3.50
CA CYS A 406 -31.05 2.23 2.60
C CYS A 406 -29.72 2.07 1.85
N TYR A 407 -28.62 1.77 2.57
CA TYR A 407 -27.31 1.59 1.94
C TYR A 407 -27.27 0.33 1.06
N GLU A 408 -27.91 -0.77 1.45
CA GLU A 408 -28.06 -1.97 0.61
C GLU A 408 -28.76 -1.63 -0.72
N ASP A 409 -29.91 -0.96 -0.66
CA ASP A 409 -30.68 -0.58 -1.85
C ASP A 409 -29.90 0.43 -2.70
N TYR A 410 -29.28 1.42 -2.05
CA TYR A 410 -28.53 2.47 -2.72
C TYR A 410 -27.36 1.90 -3.51
N TYR A 411 -26.55 1.02 -2.90
CA TYR A 411 -25.42 0.42 -3.59
C TYR A 411 -25.83 -0.62 -4.62
N SER A 412 -26.96 -1.31 -4.45
CA SER A 412 -27.53 -2.22 -5.46
C SER A 412 -28.02 -1.49 -6.72
N SER A 413 -28.25 -0.17 -6.64
CA SER A 413 -28.76 0.63 -7.77
C SER A 413 -27.70 0.92 -8.84
N PHE A 414 -26.41 0.78 -8.52
CA PHE A 414 -25.33 1.03 -9.46
C PHE A 414 -25.22 -0.08 -10.50
N ALA A 415 -24.69 0.25 -11.67
CA ALA A 415 -24.57 -0.68 -12.77
C ALA A 415 -23.25 -0.52 -13.55
N LEU A 416 -22.84 -1.60 -14.21
CA LEU A 416 -21.81 -1.64 -15.24
C LEU A 416 -22.41 -2.30 -16.49
N LEU A 417 -22.17 -1.71 -17.65
CA LEU A 417 -22.62 -2.27 -18.92
C LEU A 417 -21.55 -3.22 -19.46
N GLU A 418 -21.94 -4.46 -19.73
CA GLU A 418 -21.13 -5.47 -20.40
C GLU A 418 -21.62 -5.58 -21.84
N ALA A 419 -20.83 -5.05 -22.78
CA ALA A 419 -21.11 -5.22 -24.21
C ALA A 419 -20.48 -6.54 -24.70
N THR A 420 -21.31 -7.40 -25.28
CA THR A 420 -20.91 -8.60 -26.03
C THR A 420 -21.39 -8.48 -27.47
N GLU A 421 -20.85 -9.25 -28.41
CA GLU A 421 -21.23 -9.15 -29.84
C GLU A 421 -22.76 -9.28 -30.03
N GLY A 422 -23.42 -8.14 -30.22
CA GLY A 422 -24.87 -8.04 -30.44
C GLY A 422 -25.76 -7.88 -29.19
N ASP A 423 -25.21 -7.86 -27.97
CA ASP A 423 -26.00 -7.74 -26.73
C ASP A 423 -25.30 -6.89 -25.65
N THR A 424 -26.09 -6.16 -24.85
CA THR A 424 -25.59 -5.36 -23.71
C THR A 424 -26.26 -5.84 -22.43
N THR A 425 -25.48 -6.49 -21.58
CA THR A 425 -25.94 -6.95 -20.25
C THR A 425 -25.65 -5.90 -19.18
N VAL A 426 -26.58 -5.72 -18.25
CA VAL A 426 -26.42 -4.80 -17.10
C VAL A 426 -26.00 -5.60 -15.87
N LEU A 427 -24.76 -5.43 -15.43
CA LEU A 427 -24.24 -6.01 -14.20
C LEU A 427 -24.54 -5.08 -13.02
N ARG A 428 -25.02 -5.64 -11.91
CA ARG A 428 -25.29 -4.89 -10.66
C ARG A 428 -24.56 -5.53 -9.48
N PRO A 429 -24.02 -4.74 -8.55
CA PRO A 429 -23.40 -5.27 -7.35
C PRO A 429 -24.48 -5.78 -6.38
N ASP A 430 -24.13 -6.75 -5.54
CA ASP A 430 -24.91 -7.07 -4.35
C ASP A 430 -24.68 -5.98 -3.29
N GLY A 431 -25.68 -5.16 -3.01
CA GLY A 431 -25.61 -4.09 -2.01
C GLY A 431 -25.25 -4.58 -0.61
N ARG A 432 -25.58 -5.84 -0.25
CA ARG A 432 -25.19 -6.44 1.04
C ARG A 432 -23.69 -6.54 1.20
N ASN A 433 -23.00 -6.86 0.10
CA ASN A 433 -21.55 -6.93 0.07
C ASN A 433 -20.90 -5.53 0.15
N LYS A 434 -21.60 -4.49 -0.33
CA LYS A 434 -21.04 -3.12 -0.47
C LYS A 434 -21.35 -2.19 0.70
N LEU A 435 -22.45 -2.41 1.41
CA LEU A 435 -23.01 -1.42 2.32
C LEU A 435 -22.04 -0.97 3.41
N GLU A 436 -21.19 -1.85 3.96
CA GLU A 436 -20.28 -1.48 5.06
C GLU A 436 -19.22 -0.45 4.65
N GLU A 437 -18.57 -0.71 3.51
CA GLU A 437 -17.55 0.17 2.96
C GLU A 437 -18.18 1.45 2.42
N GLY A 438 -19.32 1.29 1.76
CA GLY A 438 -20.09 2.39 1.21
C GLY A 438 -20.69 3.33 2.25
N PHE A 439 -21.16 2.80 3.38
CA PHE A 439 -21.59 3.57 4.55
C PHE A 439 -20.43 4.39 5.11
N ALA A 440 -19.27 3.75 5.31
CA ALA A 440 -18.09 4.41 5.86
C ALA A 440 -17.57 5.52 4.93
N ASP A 441 -17.70 5.35 3.60
CA ASP A 441 -17.41 6.39 2.61
C ASP A 441 -18.34 7.59 2.74
N VAL A 442 -19.66 7.36 2.74
CA VAL A 442 -20.65 8.44 2.77
C VAL A 442 -20.61 9.20 4.09
N GLU A 443 -20.72 8.51 5.22
CA GLU A 443 -20.72 9.19 6.52
C GLU A 443 -19.35 9.78 6.84
N GLY A 444 -18.27 9.10 6.44
CA GLY A 444 -16.91 9.62 6.57
C GLY A 444 -16.72 10.94 5.83
N ALA A 445 -17.25 11.03 4.60
CA ALA A 445 -17.22 12.27 3.83
C ALA A 445 -18.04 13.39 4.47
N ARG A 446 -19.26 13.10 4.95
CA ARG A 446 -20.09 14.10 5.63
C ARG A 446 -19.42 14.68 6.87
N ILE A 447 -18.85 13.83 7.71
CA ILE A 447 -18.15 14.26 8.93
C ILE A 447 -16.91 15.07 8.59
N ALA A 448 -16.10 14.64 7.63
CA ALA A 448 -14.92 15.40 7.24
C ALA A 448 -15.28 16.76 6.63
N PHE A 449 -16.37 16.83 5.87
CA PHE A 449 -16.89 18.10 5.34
C PHE A 449 -17.38 19.03 6.45
N ARG A 450 -18.17 18.52 7.41
CA ARG A 450 -18.61 19.29 8.59
C ARG A 450 -17.42 19.81 9.42
N ALA A 451 -16.40 18.98 9.62
CA ALA A 451 -15.18 19.39 10.33
C ALA A 451 -14.43 20.52 9.59
N LEU A 452 -14.33 20.43 8.25
CA LEU A 452 -13.78 21.49 7.41
C LEU A 452 -14.60 22.79 7.54
N GLN A 453 -15.93 22.71 7.46
CA GLN A 453 -16.82 23.86 7.64
C GLN A 453 -16.58 24.57 8.97
N ARG A 454 -16.62 23.84 10.09
CA ARG A 454 -16.36 24.42 11.42
C ARG A 454 -14.98 25.03 11.53
N LEU A 455 -13.96 24.41 10.92
CA LEU A 455 -12.60 24.95 10.95
C LEU A 455 -12.50 26.27 10.19
N LEU A 456 -13.12 26.37 9.01
CA LEU A 456 -13.16 27.59 8.21
C LEU A 456 -13.99 28.70 8.88
N GLU A 457 -15.10 28.36 9.52
CA GLU A 457 -15.90 29.29 10.31
C GLU A 457 -15.12 29.86 11.50
N LYS A 458 -14.43 29.00 12.26
CA LYS A 458 -13.55 29.42 13.38
C LYS A 458 -12.42 30.33 12.89
N LYS A 459 -11.80 30.03 11.75
CA LYS A 459 -10.77 30.88 11.13
C LYS A 459 -11.33 32.23 10.70
N SER A 460 -12.50 32.25 10.06
CA SER A 460 -13.19 33.46 9.63
C SER A 460 -13.58 34.35 10.82
N ALA A 461 -14.12 33.77 11.90
CA ALA A 461 -14.45 34.49 13.13
C ALA A 461 -13.22 35.11 13.80
N ARG A 462 -12.07 34.43 13.77
CA ARG A 462 -10.78 34.97 14.28
C ARG A 462 -10.22 36.07 13.37
N SER A 463 -10.29 35.89 12.04
CA SER A 463 -9.84 36.89 11.06
C SER A 463 -10.71 38.15 11.07
N LYS A 464 -12.02 38.05 11.34
CA LYS A 464 -12.86 39.24 11.58
C LYS A 464 -12.43 40.06 12.81
N ARG A 465 -11.70 39.47 13.77
CA ARG A 465 -11.08 40.17 14.91
C ARG A 465 -9.67 40.70 14.62
N SER A 466 -9.00 40.23 13.56
CA SER A 466 -7.72 40.72 13.08
C SER A 466 -7.87 41.16 11.62
N SER A 467 -8.24 42.42 11.41
CA SER A 467 -8.29 43.01 10.07
C SER A 467 -6.92 42.84 9.40
N ILE A 468 -6.74 41.86 8.52
CA ILE A 468 -5.84 41.86 7.36
C ILE A 468 -5.83 40.47 6.68
N ARG A 469 -5.95 40.53 5.35
CA ARG A 469 -5.57 39.55 4.32
C ARG A 469 -6.54 38.39 4.00
N ARG A 470 -7.53 38.72 3.17
CA ARG A 470 -8.10 37.77 2.20
C ARG A 470 -7.06 37.54 1.10
N LEU A 471 -6.42 36.38 1.08
CA LEU A 471 -5.76 35.87 -0.13
C LEU A 471 -6.82 35.14 -0.95
N ARG A 472 -7.29 35.81 -2.00
CA ARG A 472 -7.88 35.15 -3.18
C ARG A 472 -6.74 34.56 -3.99
N PHE A 473 -6.87 33.32 -4.45
CA PHE A 473 -6.62 32.83 -5.80
C PHE A 473 -6.68 31.30 -5.76
N ASN A 474 -7.77 30.73 -6.28
CA ASN A 474 -7.84 29.40 -6.91
C ASN A 474 -9.19 29.30 -7.63
N LEU A 475 -9.24 28.57 -8.75
CA LEU A 475 -10.48 28.25 -9.49
C LEU A 475 -11.52 27.50 -8.62
N PHE A 476 -11.08 26.96 -7.47
CA PHE A 476 -11.84 26.20 -6.49
C PHE A 476 -11.61 26.82 -5.09
N ASP A 477 -12.67 27.00 -4.31
CA ASP A 477 -12.55 27.26 -2.87
C ASP A 477 -12.23 25.97 -2.10
N ASP A 478 -11.99 26.06 -0.78
CA ASP A 478 -11.70 24.88 0.04
C ASP A 478 -12.82 23.83 -0.02
N PHE A 479 -14.08 24.21 -0.25
CA PHE A 479 -15.16 23.23 -0.33
C PHE A 479 -15.16 22.49 -1.67
N ALA A 480 -14.87 23.18 -2.76
CA ALA A 480 -14.73 22.53 -4.05
C ALA A 480 -13.46 21.64 -4.07
N TRP A 481 -12.35 22.08 -3.45
CA TRP A 481 -11.15 21.25 -3.25
C TRP A 481 -11.38 20.01 -2.38
N PHE A 482 -12.34 20.05 -1.46
CA PHE A 482 -12.73 18.87 -0.69
C PHE A 482 -13.22 17.74 -1.61
N PHE A 483 -14.11 18.03 -2.55
CA PHE A 483 -14.62 17.02 -3.47
C PHE A 483 -13.56 16.55 -4.48
N VAL A 484 -12.65 17.44 -4.89
CA VAL A 484 -11.48 17.04 -5.67
C VAL A 484 -10.61 16.08 -4.88
N GLY A 485 -10.23 16.41 -3.64
CA GLY A 485 -9.42 15.53 -2.78
C GLY A 485 -10.10 14.19 -2.46
N LEU A 486 -11.43 14.17 -2.34
CA LEU A 486 -12.22 12.96 -2.22
C LEU A 486 -12.05 12.05 -3.44
N ALA A 487 -12.27 12.59 -4.64
CA ALA A 487 -12.19 11.84 -5.89
C ALA A 487 -10.75 11.42 -6.25
N SER A 488 -9.75 12.28 -6.00
CA SER A 488 -8.34 12.04 -6.29
C SER A 488 -7.78 10.75 -5.69
N LYS A 489 -8.28 10.35 -4.51
CA LYS A 489 -7.89 9.09 -3.85
C LYS A 489 -8.31 7.84 -4.62
N PHE A 490 -9.40 7.95 -5.38
CA PHE A 490 -9.97 6.86 -6.16
C PHE A 490 -9.51 6.89 -7.62
N CYS A 491 -8.65 7.83 -8.01
CA CYS A 491 -8.04 7.81 -9.33
C CYS A 491 -7.05 6.65 -9.45
N SER A 492 -7.48 5.55 -10.05
CA SER A 492 -6.61 4.44 -10.42
C SER A 492 -6.28 4.47 -11.91
N ALA A 493 -5.15 3.87 -12.27
CA ALA A 493 -4.91 3.51 -13.66
C ALA A 493 -6.06 2.69 -14.24
N GLU A 494 -6.27 2.81 -15.56
CA GLU A 494 -7.27 2.04 -16.29
C GLU A 494 -7.19 0.54 -15.93
N LEU A 495 -8.31 0.01 -15.45
CA LEU A 495 -8.50 -1.38 -15.06
C LEU A 495 -9.00 -2.17 -16.27
N SER A 496 -8.65 -3.46 -16.35
CA SER A 496 -9.31 -4.32 -17.33
C SER A 496 -10.80 -4.45 -16.97
N PHE A 497 -11.65 -4.71 -17.97
CA PHE A 497 -13.07 -4.96 -17.69
C PHE A 497 -13.27 -6.13 -16.70
N ALA A 498 -12.40 -7.15 -16.74
CA ALA A 498 -12.41 -8.25 -15.78
C ALA A 498 -12.14 -7.76 -14.34
N ASP A 499 -11.19 -6.85 -14.15
CA ASP A 499 -10.90 -6.24 -12.85
C ASP A 499 -12.07 -5.37 -12.36
N GLU A 500 -12.70 -4.59 -13.25
CA GLU A 500 -13.89 -3.81 -12.92
C GLU A 500 -15.06 -4.70 -12.52
N LYS A 501 -15.29 -5.79 -13.26
CA LYS A 501 -16.32 -6.79 -12.96
C LYS A 501 -16.07 -7.46 -11.62
N TYR A 502 -14.83 -7.86 -11.33
CA TYR A 502 -14.45 -8.41 -10.03
C TYR A 502 -14.69 -7.39 -8.90
N GLN A 503 -14.27 -6.14 -9.08
CA GLN A 503 -14.50 -5.08 -8.09
C GLN A 503 -15.99 -4.81 -7.88
N LEU A 504 -16.80 -4.87 -8.93
CA LEU A 504 -18.24 -4.66 -8.84
C LEU A 504 -18.93 -5.81 -8.14
N LEU A 505 -18.65 -7.07 -8.51
CA LEU A 505 -19.44 -8.22 -8.08
C LEU A 505 -18.91 -8.88 -6.81
N GLU A 506 -17.59 -8.99 -6.66
CA GLU A 506 -16.98 -9.84 -5.63
C GLU A 506 -16.30 -9.03 -4.51
N TYR A 507 -15.54 -7.99 -4.86
CA TYR A 507 -14.79 -7.24 -3.86
C TYR A 507 -15.70 -6.49 -2.88
N ARG A 508 -15.38 -6.43 -1.58
CA ARG A 508 -16.28 -5.79 -0.61
C ARG A 508 -16.45 -4.27 -0.79
N HIS A 509 -15.40 -3.57 -1.26
CA HIS A 509 -15.53 -2.13 -1.50
C HIS A 509 -16.26 -1.91 -2.82
N PRO A 510 -17.08 -0.84 -2.94
CA PRO A 510 -17.53 -0.39 -4.25
C PRO A 510 -16.33 -0.08 -5.16
N ARG A 511 -16.47 -0.27 -6.48
CA ARG A 511 -15.40 0.10 -7.42
C ARG A 511 -15.10 1.60 -7.31
N ASN A 512 -13.87 1.99 -7.63
CA ASN A 512 -13.36 3.35 -7.41
C ASN A 512 -14.26 4.49 -7.92
N ALA A 513 -14.76 4.39 -9.15
CA ALA A 513 -15.67 5.39 -9.71
C ALA A 513 -16.99 5.51 -8.93
N ILE A 514 -17.54 4.38 -8.49
CA ILE A 514 -18.73 4.36 -7.62
C ILE A 514 -18.42 5.03 -6.28
N ARG A 515 -17.25 4.78 -5.66
CA ARG A 515 -16.92 5.39 -4.36
C ARG A 515 -16.93 6.92 -4.41
N ALA A 516 -16.34 7.52 -5.45
CA ALA A 516 -16.37 8.98 -5.61
C ALA A 516 -17.79 9.51 -5.88
N ASN A 517 -18.49 8.92 -6.85
CA ASN A 517 -19.79 9.42 -7.33
C ASN A 517 -20.93 9.13 -6.35
N ALA A 518 -20.92 7.98 -5.69
CA ALA A 518 -21.94 7.58 -4.73
C ALA A 518 -21.95 8.50 -3.51
N VAL A 519 -20.78 8.96 -3.06
CA VAL A 519 -20.66 9.89 -1.93
C VAL A 519 -21.30 11.24 -2.27
N VAL A 520 -20.98 11.81 -3.43
CA VAL A 520 -21.49 13.15 -3.78
C VAL A 520 -22.97 13.17 -4.07
N LYS A 521 -23.52 12.08 -4.60
CA LYS A 521 -24.97 11.87 -4.74
C LYS A 521 -25.69 11.77 -3.39
N GLN A 522 -24.97 11.56 -2.29
CA GLN A 522 -25.49 11.51 -0.92
C GLN A 522 -25.18 12.79 -0.11
N MET A 523 -24.68 13.85 -0.76
CA MET A 523 -24.28 15.11 -0.14
C MET A 523 -24.82 16.31 -0.92
N THR A 524 -25.87 16.95 -0.43
CA THR A 524 -26.45 18.18 -1.05
C THR A 524 -25.43 19.29 -1.21
N ALA A 525 -24.45 19.38 -0.30
CA ALA A 525 -23.35 20.33 -0.40
C ALA A 525 -22.60 20.25 -1.75
N PHE A 526 -22.43 19.05 -2.32
CA PHE A 526 -21.81 18.91 -3.65
C PHE A 526 -22.66 19.58 -4.73
N THR A 527 -23.96 19.27 -4.74
CA THR A 527 -24.94 19.88 -5.66
C THR A 527 -24.90 21.40 -5.56
N ASP A 528 -24.85 21.94 -4.34
CA ASP A 528 -24.82 23.39 -4.11
C ASP A 528 -23.52 24.03 -4.60
N ILE A 529 -22.36 23.41 -4.33
CA ILE A 529 -21.03 23.92 -4.66
C ILE A 529 -20.74 23.89 -6.15
N PHE A 530 -21.17 22.83 -6.84
CA PHE A 530 -20.97 22.67 -8.27
C PHE A 530 -22.17 23.12 -9.12
N HIS A 531 -23.23 23.60 -8.46
CA HIS A 531 -24.47 24.06 -9.08
C HIS A 531 -25.10 23.03 -10.01
N CYS A 532 -25.16 21.78 -9.56
CA CYS A 532 -25.76 20.70 -10.35
C CYS A 532 -27.27 20.89 -10.45
N LEU A 533 -27.81 20.73 -11.65
CA LEU A 533 -29.24 20.82 -11.94
C LEU A 533 -29.97 19.53 -11.52
N PRO A 534 -31.29 19.56 -11.28
CA PRO A 534 -32.05 18.37 -10.86
C PRO A 534 -31.91 17.13 -11.76
N ASP A 535 -31.66 17.34 -13.05
CA ASP A 535 -31.50 16.26 -14.04
C ASP A 535 -30.03 15.83 -14.23
N ASP A 536 -29.07 16.51 -13.57
CA ASP A 536 -27.67 16.12 -13.65
C ASP A 536 -27.44 14.79 -12.90
N PRO A 537 -26.63 13.86 -13.46
CA PRO A 537 -26.40 12.55 -12.84
C PRO A 537 -25.85 12.58 -11.41
N MET A 538 -25.02 13.58 -11.08
CA MET A 538 -24.42 13.78 -9.76
C MET A 538 -25.23 14.72 -8.85
N HIS A 539 -26.43 15.13 -9.25
CA HIS A 539 -27.35 15.79 -8.32
C HIS A 539 -27.67 14.86 -7.14
N ALA A 540 -27.78 15.44 -5.94
CA ALA A 540 -28.11 14.69 -4.74
C ALA A 540 -29.41 13.90 -4.91
N THR A 541 -29.39 12.63 -4.51
CA THR A 541 -30.55 11.75 -4.63
C THR A 541 -31.65 12.17 -3.69
N LYS A 542 -32.90 11.91 -4.07
CA LYS A 542 -34.07 12.14 -3.19
C LYS A 542 -33.96 11.34 -1.88
N ASN A 543 -33.53 10.08 -1.96
CA ASN A 543 -33.37 9.20 -0.81
C ASN A 543 -31.94 9.29 -0.27
N ILE A 544 -31.73 10.18 0.69
CA ILE A 544 -30.46 10.33 1.39
C ILE A 544 -30.37 9.29 2.51
N CYS A 545 -29.42 8.35 2.41
CA CYS A 545 -29.14 7.37 3.45
C CYS A 545 -28.33 8.04 4.57
N ILE A 546 -28.79 7.93 5.81
CA ILE A 546 -28.07 8.45 6.97
C ILE A 546 -28.33 7.58 8.21
N VAL A 547 -27.26 7.20 8.93
CA VAL A 547 -27.38 6.36 10.13
C VAL A 547 -27.64 7.19 11.38
N TYR A 548 -26.96 8.33 11.51
CA TYR A 548 -27.00 9.17 12.71
C TYR A 548 -27.55 10.58 12.42
N PRO A 549 -28.81 10.70 11.99
CA PRO A 549 -29.41 11.99 11.68
C PRO A 549 -29.74 12.80 12.94
N ALA A 550 -29.58 14.12 12.85
CA ALA A 550 -29.92 15.05 13.94
C ALA A 550 -31.43 15.24 14.14
N THR A 551 -32.24 14.92 13.13
CA THR A 551 -33.72 15.04 13.16
C THR A 551 -34.36 13.84 12.44
N PRO A 552 -35.65 13.54 12.68
CA PRO A 552 -36.34 12.48 11.97
C PRO A 552 -36.30 12.68 10.45
N ILE A 553 -35.97 11.62 9.71
CA ILE A 553 -36.03 11.61 8.25
C ILE A 553 -37.49 11.30 7.87
N HIS A 554 -38.11 12.19 7.09
CA HIS A 554 -39.50 12.04 6.61
C HIS A 554 -39.57 11.38 5.24
#